data_AF-A0A1Z3MSQ0-F1
#
_entry.id   AF-A0A1Z3MSQ0-F1
#
_cell.length_a   1.000
_cell.length_b   1.000
_cell.length_c   1.000
_cell.angle_alpha   90.00
_cell.angle_beta   90.00
_cell.angle_gamma   90.00
#
_symmetry.space_group_name_H-M   'P 1'
#
loop_
_entity.id
_entity.type
_entity.pdbx_description
1 polymer ?
#
loop_
_entity_poly.entity_id
_entity_poly.type
_entity_poly.pdbx_seq_one_letter_code
_entity_poly.pdbx_strand_id
1 'polypeptide(L)' 'MVIDTACDWVKPIYLTDHDIDVMDRQTKKDILAHNKAWRKNCNIH' A
#
# COMPACT_ATOMS: atom_id res chain seq x y z
N MET A 1 -19.16 -16.17 -7.13
CA MET A 1 -18.67 -14.80 -6.90
C MET A 1 -17.17 -14.93 -6.65
N VAL A 2 -16.32 -14.45 -7.56
CA VAL A 2 -14.90 -14.28 -7.23
C VAL A 2 -14.88 -13.10 -6.28
N ILE A 3 -14.71 -13.37 -4.99
CA ILE A 3 -14.24 -12.33 -4.09
C ILE A 3 -12.85 -11.99 -4.63
N ASP A 4 -12.59 -10.73 -4.96
CA ASP A 4 -11.21 -10.30 -5.19
C ASP A 4 -10.53 -10.33 -3.82
N THR A 5 -10.20 -11.55 -3.36
CA THR A 5 -9.65 -11.81 -2.03
C THR A 5 -8.40 -10.99 -1.82
N ALA A 6 -7.72 -10.57 -2.90
CA ALA A 6 -6.60 -9.64 -2.86
C ALA A 6 -6.85 -8.43 -1.98
N CYS A 7 -8.04 -7.83 -2.00
CA CYS A 7 -8.33 -6.67 -1.16
C CYS A 7 -8.58 -7.02 0.33
N ASP A 8 -8.94 -8.28 0.60
CA ASP A 8 -9.12 -8.77 1.96
C ASP A 8 -7.77 -9.03 2.65
N TRP A 9 -6.79 -9.59 1.93
CA TRP A 9 -5.45 -9.90 2.47
C TRP A 9 -4.40 -8.81 2.23
N VAL A 10 -4.53 -7.98 1.18
CA VAL A 10 -3.65 -6.83 0.94
C VAL A 10 -4.20 -5.60 1.66
N LYS A 11 -3.35 -4.89 2.38
CA LYS A 11 -3.67 -3.63 3.08
C LYS A 11 -2.66 -2.53 2.72
N PRO A 12 -3.01 -1.25 2.97
CA PRO A 12 -2.03 -0.17 2.89
C PRO A 12 -0.89 -0.41 3.86
N ILE A 13 0.30 0.00 3.45
CA ILE A 13 1.49 0.01 4.31
C ILE A 13 1.52 1.36 5.02
N TYR A 14 1.44 1.32 6.36
CA TYR A 14 1.57 2.49 7.22
C TYR A 14 2.99 2.56 7.76
N LEU A 15 3.52 3.76 7.80
CA LEU A 15 4.91 4.05 8.19
C LEU A 15 4.92 5.10 9.29
N THR A 16 5.87 4.99 10.20
CA THR A 16 6.20 6.05 11.14
C THR A 16 7.19 7.03 10.54
N ASP A 17 7.36 8.19 11.18
CA ASP A 17 8.35 9.18 10.75
C ASP A 17 9.77 8.60 10.78
N HIS A 18 10.08 7.73 11.74
CA HIS A 18 11.38 7.07 11.84
C HIS A 18 11.62 6.12 10.67
N ASP A 19 10.62 5.30 10.29
CA ASP A 19 10.72 4.40 9.14
C ASP A 19 11.01 5.20 7.86
N ILE A 20 10.33 6.34 7.68
CA ILE A 20 10.53 7.23 6.55
C ILE A 20 11.94 7.81 6.56
N ASP A 21 12.49 8.24 7.69
CA ASP A 21 13.82 8.83 7.73
C ASP A 21 14.91 7.85 7.27
N VAL A 22 14.83 6.59 7.73
CA VAL A 22 15.85 5.56 7.46
C VAL A 22 15.64 4.79 6.15
N MET A 23 14.48 4.93 5.50
CA MET A 23 14.19 4.24 4.24
C MET A 23 14.91 4.85 3.03
N ASP A 24 15.31 3.98 2.11
CA ASP A 24 15.83 4.42 0.82
C ASP A 24 14.73 5.04 -0.06
N ARG A 25 15.14 5.89 -1.00
CA ARG A 25 14.22 6.65 -1.86
C ARG A 25 13.37 5.76 -2.78
N GLN A 26 13.91 4.63 -3.24
CA GLN A 26 13.21 3.69 -4.11
C GLN A 26 12.12 2.95 -3.32
N THR A 27 12.42 2.41 -2.13
CA THR A 27 11.40 1.77 -1.28
C THR A 27 10.23 2.72 -0.96
N LYS A 28 10.52 4.00 -0.66
CA LYS A 28 9.46 5.01 -0.47
C LYS A 28 8.53 5.15 -1.67
N LYS A 29 9.08 5.14 -2.89
CA LYS A 29 8.29 5.23 -4.13
C LYS A 29 7.45 3.98 -4.34
N ASP A 30 8.00 2.82 -4.06
CA ASP A 30 7.32 1.54 -4.25
C ASP A 30 6.16 1.39 -3.27
N ILE A 31 6.35 1.77 -2.00
CA ILE A 31 5.26 1.84 -1.00
C ILE A 31 4.18 2.83 -1.42
N LEU A 32 4.56 4.00 -1.95
CA LEU A 32 3.60 4.98 -2.45
C LEU A 32 2.79 4.42 -3.63
N ALA A 33 3.43 3.73 -4.56
CA ALA A 33 2.77 3.11 -5.70
C ALA A 33 1.81 2.00 -5.26
N HIS A 34 2.25 1.14 -4.33
CA HIS A 34 1.42 0.10 -3.70
C HIS A 34 0.17 0.69 -3.04
N ASN A 35 0.31 1.68 -2.17
CA ASN A 35 -0.81 2.28 -1.46
C ASN A 35 -1.81 2.98 -2.40
N LYS A 36 -1.32 3.61 -3.49
CA LYS A 36 -2.17 4.18 -4.53
C LYS A 36 -2.92 3.10 -5.31
N ALA A 37 -2.26 2.00 -5.68
CA ALA A 37 -2.89 0.88 -6.37
C ALA A 37 -3.96 0.24 -5.50
N TRP A 38 -3.64 -0.01 -4.21
CA TRP A 38 -4.61 -0.49 -3.24
C TRP A 38 -5.81 0.45 -3.13
N ARG A 39 -5.60 1.77 -3.01
CA ARG A 39 -6.71 2.73 -2.95
C ARG A 39 -7.58 2.71 -4.21
N LYS A 40 -6.96 2.56 -5.39
CA LYS A 40 -7.68 2.50 -6.66
C LYS A 40 -8.44 1.19 -6.85
N ASN A 41 -7.93 0.07 -6.37
CA ASN A 41 -8.51 -1.25 -6.67
C ASN A 41 -9.38 -1.80 -5.53
N CYS A 42 -9.06 -1.43 -4.28
CA CYS A 42 -9.61 -2.05 -3.08
C CYS A 42 -10.34 -1.08 -2.14
N ASN A 43 -10.12 0.23 -2.26
CA ASN A 43 -10.88 1.25 -1.53
C ASN A 43 -12.02 1.84 -2.38
N ILE A 44 -12.49 1.08 -3.37
CA ILE A 44 -13.76 1.31 -4.04
C ILE A 44 -14.76 0.39 -3.36
N HIS A 45 -15.36 0.85 -2.27
CA HIS A 45 -16.64 0.33 -1.79
C HIS A 45 -17.68 1.42 -1.99
#